data_AF-A0A538D9K2-F1
#
_entry.id   AF-A0A538D9K2-F1
#
_cell.length_a   1.000
_cell.length_b   1.000
_cell.length_c   1.000
_cell.angle_alpha   90.00
_cell.angle_beta   90.00
_cell.angle_gamma   90.00
#
_symmetry.space_group_name_H-M   'P 1'
#
loop_
_entity.id
_entity.type
_entity.pdbx_description
1 polymer ?
#
loop_
_entity_poly.entity_id
_entity_poly.type
_entity_poly.pdbx_seq_one_letter_code
_entity_poly.pdbx_strand_id
1 'polypeptide(L)'
;MPAIENYRWLRVHRPEDLDRPDHRIVRADGDHVAMWGWKAVATAYADRVNKLDARLVARCPQTVALETGLMDFPAYLATRVVELLVHADDLAVSVGRSHSALPADAATVAIELLVDAARSIHGDLDVLRSLTRSERVQRPVPSVY
;
A
#
# COMPACT_ATOMS: atom_id res chain seq x y z
N MET A 1 15.32 -5.88 -5.35
CA MET A 1 14.81 -4.53 -5.67
C MET A 1 14.30 -3.86 -4.42
N PRO A 2 14.52 -2.54 -4.27
CA PRO A 2 13.98 -1.78 -3.15
C PRO A 2 12.44 -1.74 -3.19
N ALA A 3 11.79 -1.74 -2.03
CA ALA A 3 10.34 -1.60 -1.89
C ALA A 3 9.78 -0.38 -2.65
N ILE A 4 10.57 0.70 -2.73
CA ILE A 4 10.25 1.95 -3.42
C ILE A 4 10.00 1.76 -4.92
N GLU A 5 10.68 0.80 -5.56
CA GLU A 5 10.53 0.56 -6.99
C GLU A 5 9.13 0.04 -7.33
N ASN A 6 8.52 -0.74 -6.43
CA ASN A 6 7.15 -1.24 -6.58
C ASN A 6 6.13 -0.09 -6.66
N TYR A 7 6.29 0.95 -5.83
CA TYR A 7 5.40 2.12 -5.82
C TYR A 7 5.54 3.01 -7.06
N ARG A 8 6.67 2.95 -7.78
CA ARG A 8 6.78 3.65 -9.06
C ARG A 8 5.91 3.00 -10.15
N TRP A 9 5.75 1.67 -10.12
CA TRP A 9 5.01 0.93 -11.13
C TRP A 9 3.49 1.03 -10.97
N LEU A 10 3.00 1.01 -9.73
CA LEU A 10 1.56 0.98 -9.42
C LEU A 10 0.90 2.37 -9.39
N ARG A 11 1.69 3.43 -9.61
CA ARG A 11 1.22 4.79 -9.47
C ARG A 11 0.26 5.21 -10.58
N VAL A 12 -0.88 5.75 -10.17
CA VAL A 12 -1.88 6.41 -11.02
C VAL A 12 -1.50 7.89 -11.13
N HIS A 13 -1.04 8.34 -12.31
CA HIS A 13 -0.70 9.74 -12.55
C HIS A 13 -1.89 10.55 -13.07
N ARG A 14 -2.80 9.90 -13.79
CA ARG A 14 -4.00 10.48 -14.38
C ARG A 14 -5.16 9.49 -14.26
N PRO A 15 -6.42 9.95 -14.27
CA PRO A 15 -7.58 9.06 -14.15
C PRO A 15 -7.59 7.91 -15.16
N GLU A 16 -7.08 8.12 -16.37
CA GLU A 16 -7.04 7.11 -17.43
C GLU A 16 -6.09 5.95 -17.11
N ASP A 17 -5.14 6.15 -16.19
CA ASP A 17 -4.22 5.09 -15.76
C ASP A 17 -4.97 3.96 -15.01
N LEU A 18 -6.14 4.25 -14.43
CA LEU A 18 -6.99 3.23 -13.82
C LEU A 18 -7.49 2.20 -14.84
N ASP A 19 -7.46 2.50 -16.13
CA ASP A 19 -7.85 1.59 -17.20
C ASP A 19 -6.67 0.82 -17.80
N ARG A 20 -5.47 0.88 -17.20
CA ARG A 20 -4.38 -0.03 -17.61
C ARG A 20 -4.73 -1.50 -17.29
N PRO A 21 -4.20 -2.47 -18.05
CA PRO A 21 -4.59 -3.87 -17.92
C PRO A 21 -4.43 -4.45 -16.51
N ASP A 22 -3.36 -4.08 -15.81
CA ASP A 22 -3.04 -4.44 -14.43
C ASP A 22 -4.14 -4.00 -13.44
N HIS A 23 -4.56 -2.74 -13.49
CA HIS A 23 -5.65 -2.25 -12.63
C HIS A 23 -7.01 -2.89 -12.96
N ARG A 24 -7.27 -3.25 -14.23
CA ARG A 24 -8.49 -3.99 -14.60
C ARG A 24 -8.52 -5.40 -14.04
N ILE A 25 -7.38 -6.10 -14.05
CA ILE A 25 -7.25 -7.45 -13.48
C ILE A 25 -7.55 -7.39 -11.98
N VAL A 26 -6.95 -6.45 -11.25
CA VAL A 26 -7.19 -6.29 -9.81
C VAL A 26 -8.67 -6.03 -9.51
N ARG A 27 -9.35 -5.21 -10.32
CA ARG A 27 -10.80 -4.98 -10.17
C ARG A 27 -11.63 -6.24 -10.47
N ALA A 28 -11.32 -6.94 -11.56
CA ALA A 28 -12.02 -8.17 -11.92
C ALA A 28 -11.87 -9.26 -10.85
N ASP A 29 -10.68 -9.39 -10.27
CA ASP A 29 -10.43 -10.29 -9.13
C ASP A 29 -11.23 -9.87 -7.90
N GLY A 30 -11.29 -8.57 -7.61
CA GLY A 30 -12.12 -7.99 -6.56
C GLY A 30 -13.61 -8.32 -6.75
N ASP A 31 -14.14 -8.11 -7.96
CA ASP A 31 -15.53 -8.42 -8.33
C ASP A 31 -15.81 -9.92 -8.17
N HIS A 32 -14.89 -10.77 -8.64
CA HIS A 32 -15.00 -12.22 -8.50
C HIS A 32 -15.07 -12.65 -7.03
N VAL A 33 -14.23 -12.06 -6.16
CA VAL A 33 -14.27 -12.32 -4.72
C VAL A 33 -15.57 -11.78 -4.10
N ALA A 34 -16.05 -10.63 -4.54
CA ALA A 34 -17.28 -10.01 -4.04
C ALA A 34 -18.55 -10.79 -4.42
N MET A 35 -18.54 -11.56 -5.52
CA MET A 35 -19.67 -12.42 -5.93
C MET A 35 -20.07 -13.45 -4.84
N TRP A 36 -19.14 -13.85 -3.97
CA TRP A 36 -19.40 -14.76 -2.85
C TRP A 36 -20.09 -14.09 -1.65
N GLY A 37 -20.25 -12.76 -1.69
CA GLY A 37 -20.90 -11.95 -0.67
C GLY A 37 -19.98 -11.57 0.50
N TRP A 38 -20.26 -10.42 1.13
CA TRP A 38 -19.40 -9.82 2.16
C TRP A 38 -19.11 -10.73 3.36
N LYS A 39 -20.06 -11.63 3.72
CA LYS A 39 -19.85 -12.60 4.80
C LYS A 39 -18.74 -13.60 4.44
N ALA A 40 -18.73 -14.11 3.22
CA ALA A 40 -17.70 -15.03 2.76
C ALA A 40 -16.32 -14.34 2.74
N VAL A 41 -16.27 -13.08 2.30
CA VAL A 41 -15.03 -12.28 2.31
C VAL A 41 -14.52 -12.07 3.74
N ALA A 42 -15.40 -11.69 4.67
CA ALA A 42 -15.03 -11.49 6.07
C ALA A 42 -14.54 -12.79 6.74
N THR A 43 -15.20 -13.92 6.47
CA THR A 43 -14.77 -15.23 6.95
C THR A 43 -13.40 -15.62 6.39
N ALA A 44 -13.20 -15.47 5.08
CA ALA A 44 -11.91 -15.78 4.44
C ALA A 44 -10.78 -14.90 4.96
N TYR A 45 -11.05 -13.62 5.23
CA TYR A 45 -10.10 -12.71 5.86
C TYR A 45 -9.73 -13.17 7.27
N ALA A 46 -10.71 -13.47 8.12
CA ALA A 46 -10.47 -13.96 9.48
C ALA A 46 -9.64 -15.26 9.48
N ASP A 47 -9.99 -16.21 8.61
CA ASP A 47 -9.25 -17.47 8.43
C ASP A 47 -7.80 -17.23 7.99
N ARG A 48 -7.56 -16.21 7.15
CA ARG A 48 -6.21 -15.86 6.69
C ARG A 48 -5.39 -15.24 7.81
N VAL A 49 -5.98 -14.30 8.57
CA VAL A 49 -5.33 -13.65 9.72
C VAL A 49 -4.95 -14.69 10.77
N ASN A 50 -5.85 -15.62 11.10
CA ASN A 50 -5.58 -16.69 12.07
C ASN A 50 -4.40 -17.60 11.68
N LYS A 51 -4.05 -17.66 10.40
CA LYS A 51 -2.92 -18.47 9.88
C LYS A 51 -1.67 -17.64 9.65
N LEU A 52 -1.74 -16.32 9.81
CA LEU A 52 -0.68 -15.41 9.38
C LEU A 52 0.55 -15.52 10.29
N ASP A 53 0.37 -15.53 11.60
CA ASP A 53 1.49 -15.55 12.57
C ASP A 53 2.42 -16.74 12.35
N ALA A 54 1.86 -17.95 12.23
CA ALA A 54 2.63 -19.17 11.96
C ALA A 54 3.41 -19.07 10.64
N ARG A 55 2.85 -18.42 9.62
CA ARG A 55 3.51 -18.23 8.32
C ARG A 55 4.59 -17.16 8.37
N LEU A 56 4.40 -16.09 9.13
CA LEU A 56 5.39 -15.03 9.30
C LEU A 56 6.65 -15.57 9.98
N VAL A 57 6.49 -16.34 11.06
CA VAL A 57 7.61 -16.96 11.78
C VAL A 57 8.39 -17.92 10.88
N ALA A 58 7.70 -18.74 10.09
CA ALA A 58 8.34 -19.73 9.23
C ALA A 58 9.16 -19.15 8.07
N ARG A 59 9.00 -17.86 7.75
CA ARG A 59 9.59 -17.22 6.56
C ARG A 59 10.71 -16.22 6.88
N CYS A 60 11.09 -16.05 8.14
CA CYS A 60 12.11 -15.08 8.54
C CYS A 60 13.50 -15.72 8.76
N PRO A 61 14.61 -15.16 8.25
CA PRO A 61 14.72 -14.21 7.14
C PRO A 61 14.82 -14.96 5.80
N GLN A 62 14.03 -14.55 4.81
CA GLN A 62 14.06 -15.13 3.45
C GLN A 62 13.85 -14.04 2.40
N THR A 63 14.16 -14.36 1.15
CA THR A 63 13.85 -13.51 0.00
C THR A 63 12.48 -13.88 -0.55
N VAL A 64 11.69 -12.87 -0.87
CA VAL A 64 10.40 -12.99 -1.58
C VAL A 64 10.64 -12.74 -3.06
N ALA A 65 10.16 -13.64 -3.92
CA ALA A 65 10.12 -13.44 -5.35
C ALA A 65 8.80 -12.76 -5.74
N LEU A 66 8.90 -11.63 -6.43
CA LEU A 66 7.81 -10.86 -7.02
C LEU A 66 8.00 -10.87 -8.54
N GLU A 67 6.95 -10.53 -9.29
CA GLU A 67 7.06 -10.35 -10.75
C GLU A 67 8.10 -9.29 -11.13
N THR A 68 8.23 -8.29 -10.27
CA THR A 68 9.18 -7.18 -10.43
C THR A 68 10.61 -7.56 -10.01
N GLY A 69 10.80 -8.67 -9.30
CA GLY A 69 12.12 -9.19 -8.90
C GLY A 69 12.16 -9.70 -7.46
N LEU A 70 13.38 -9.83 -6.92
CA LEU A 70 13.60 -10.34 -5.57
C LEU A 70 13.56 -9.22 -4.52
N MET A 71 12.92 -9.44 -3.37
CA MET A 71 12.83 -8.47 -2.27
C MET A 71 13.12 -9.17 -0.93
N ASP A 72 13.85 -8.49 -0.04
CA ASP A 72 14.04 -8.97 1.33
C ASP A 72 12.70 -9.01 2.09
N PHE A 73 12.50 -10.02 2.93
CA PHE A 73 11.20 -10.24 3.59
C PHE A 73 10.75 -9.06 4.47
N PRO A 74 11.59 -8.46 5.33
CA PRO A 74 11.28 -7.19 6.00
C PRO A 74 10.82 -6.07 5.06
N ALA A 75 11.52 -5.83 3.96
CA ALA A 75 11.13 -4.82 2.98
C ALA A 75 9.77 -5.15 2.33
N TYR A 76 9.52 -6.42 2.03
CA TYR A 76 8.24 -6.89 1.54
C TYR A 76 7.12 -6.67 2.57
N LEU A 77 7.34 -6.98 3.84
CA LEU A 77 6.36 -6.76 4.91
C LEU A 77 6.05 -5.26 5.08
N ALA A 78 7.04 -4.38 4.96
CA ALA A 78 6.80 -2.94 4.99
C ALA A 78 5.85 -2.48 3.87
N THR A 79 5.96 -3.06 2.66
CA THR A 79 4.96 -2.79 1.61
C THR A 79 3.57 -3.26 2.03
N ARG A 80 3.45 -4.46 2.61
CA ARG A 80 2.14 -4.99 3.01
C ARG A 80 1.49 -4.18 4.14
N VAL A 81 2.28 -3.57 5.03
CA VAL A 81 1.77 -2.65 6.05
C VAL A 81 1.12 -1.44 5.39
N VAL A 82 1.78 -0.79 4.42
CA VAL A 82 1.20 0.34 3.67
C VAL A 82 -0.13 -0.05 3.03
N GLU A 83 -0.15 -1.15 2.26
CA GLU A 83 -1.35 -1.63 1.56
C GLU A 83 -2.51 -1.87 2.53
N LEU A 84 -2.25 -2.51 3.68
CA LEU A 84 -3.27 -2.78 4.68
C LEU A 84 -3.83 -1.50 5.28
N LEU A 85 -2.99 -0.52 5.62
CA LEU A 85 -3.46 0.73 6.21
C LEU A 85 -4.24 1.58 5.20
N VAL A 86 -3.73 1.72 3.96
CA VAL A 86 -4.40 2.51 2.93
C VAL A 86 -5.74 1.87 2.55
N HIS A 87 -5.76 0.58 2.24
CA HIS A 87 -7.00 -0.07 1.82
C HIS A 87 -8.04 -0.23 2.94
N ALA A 88 -7.60 -0.31 4.20
CA ALA A 88 -8.55 -0.30 5.31
C ALA A 88 -9.17 1.09 5.55
N ASP A 89 -8.45 2.17 5.25
CA ASP A 89 -9.02 3.53 5.22
C ASP A 89 -9.97 3.71 4.03
N ASP A 90 -9.54 3.30 2.81
CA ASP A 90 -10.38 3.32 1.60
C ASP A 90 -11.71 2.57 1.83
N LEU A 91 -11.63 1.38 2.41
CA LEU A 91 -12.81 0.58 2.73
C LEU A 91 -13.72 1.30 3.73
N ALA A 92 -13.17 1.89 4.80
CA ALA A 92 -13.95 2.63 5.78
C ALA A 92 -14.70 3.80 5.13
N VAL A 93 -14.00 4.61 4.33
CA VAL A 93 -14.58 5.73 3.58
C VAL A 93 -15.68 5.26 2.63
N SER A 94 -15.44 4.16 1.89
CA SER A 94 -16.41 3.61 0.92
C SER A 94 -17.75 3.18 1.55
N VAL A 95 -17.75 2.84 2.84
CA VAL A 95 -18.96 2.45 3.58
C VAL A 95 -19.46 3.56 4.52
N GLY A 96 -18.97 4.79 4.35
CA GLY A 96 -19.40 5.96 5.13
C GLY A 96 -18.97 5.92 6.59
N ARG A 97 -17.88 5.24 6.91
CA ARG A 97 -17.30 5.16 8.26
C ARG A 97 -15.99 5.94 8.33
N SER A 98 -15.69 6.51 9.49
CA SER A 98 -14.34 6.98 9.80
C SER A 98 -13.47 5.79 10.19
N HIS A 99 -12.24 5.73 9.67
CA HIS A 99 -11.28 4.72 10.10
C HIS A 99 -10.93 4.91 11.60
N SER A 100 -10.68 3.80 12.31
CA SER A 100 -10.19 3.86 13.70
C SER A 100 -8.77 4.41 13.77
N ALA A 101 -8.27 4.80 14.95
CA ALA A 101 -6.87 5.21 15.07
C ALA A 101 -5.92 4.09 14.57
N LEU A 102 -4.95 4.45 13.73
CA LEU A 102 -3.94 3.52 13.20
C LEU A 102 -3.01 3.06 14.34
N PRO A 103 -2.59 1.78 14.36
CA PRO A 103 -1.54 1.33 15.27
C PRO A 103 -0.24 2.13 15.05
N ALA A 104 0.34 2.68 16.11
CA ALA A 104 1.47 3.61 16.01
C ALA A 104 2.70 3.03 15.28
N ASP A 105 3.03 1.76 15.55
CA ASP A 105 4.17 1.10 14.91
C ASP A 105 3.92 0.88 13.41
N ALA A 106 2.69 0.49 13.04
CA ALA A 106 2.30 0.31 11.64
C ALA A 106 2.30 1.65 10.88
N ALA A 107 1.80 2.71 11.53
CA ALA A 107 1.81 4.06 10.97
C ALA A 107 3.24 4.56 10.74
N THR A 108 4.16 4.32 11.69
CA THR A 108 5.58 4.65 11.53
C THR A 108 6.18 3.97 10.30
N VAL A 109 6.02 2.64 10.18
CA VAL A 109 6.53 1.87 9.03
C VAL A 109 5.97 2.39 7.70
N ALA A 110 4.66 2.66 7.65
CA ALA A 110 4.02 3.14 6.43
C ALA A 110 4.50 4.55 6.05
N ILE A 111 4.54 5.48 7.01
CA ILE A 111 4.96 6.86 6.77
C ILE A 111 6.41 6.92 6.33
N GLU A 112 7.31 6.18 6.98
CA GLU A 112 8.74 6.12 6.60
C GLU A 112 8.88 5.66 5.14
N LEU A 113 8.22 4.56 4.76
CA LEU A 113 8.30 4.02 3.40
C LEU A 113 7.72 4.97 2.36
N LEU A 114 6.59 5.64 2.66
CA LEU A 114 5.96 6.61 1.77
C LEU A 114 6.82 7.88 1.62
N VAL A 115 7.45 8.35 2.69
CA VAL A 115 8.38 9.48 2.64
C VAL A 115 9.61 9.14 1.80
N ASP A 116 10.20 7.96 1.98
CA ASP A 116 11.34 7.52 1.17
C ASP A 116 10.97 7.36 -0.31
N ALA A 117 9.78 6.84 -0.59
CA ALA A 117 9.25 6.80 -1.96
C ALA A 117 9.08 8.22 -2.53
N ALA A 118 8.50 9.15 -1.76
CA ALA A 118 8.31 10.53 -2.18
C ALA A 118 9.65 11.23 -2.47
N ARG A 119 10.66 11.04 -1.62
CA ARG A 119 12.01 11.57 -1.83
C ARG A 119 12.65 11.01 -3.09
N SER A 120 12.50 9.71 -3.33
CA SER A 120 13.00 9.05 -4.54
C SER A 120 12.33 9.53 -5.83
N ILE A 121 11.05 9.89 -5.78
CA ILE A 121 10.27 10.28 -6.96
C ILE A 121 10.33 11.79 -7.22
N HIS A 122 10.31 12.60 -6.16
CA HIS A 122 10.13 14.06 -6.22
C HIS A 122 11.37 14.85 -5.79
N GLY A 123 12.33 14.22 -5.12
CA GLY A 123 13.51 14.88 -4.57
C GLY A 123 13.28 15.47 -3.18
N ASP A 124 14.36 15.57 -2.41
CA ASP A 124 14.31 15.95 -0.99
C ASP A 124 13.74 17.36 -0.75
N LEU A 125 14.09 18.33 -1.59
CA LEU A 125 13.66 19.73 -1.39
C LEU A 125 12.15 19.91 -1.55
N ASP A 126 11.53 19.22 -2.51
CA ASP A 126 10.10 19.33 -2.77
C ASP A 126 9.28 18.61 -1.69
N VAL A 127 9.78 17.47 -1.18
CA VAL A 127 9.21 16.78 -0.02
C VAL A 127 9.33 17.66 1.23
N LEU A 128 10.52 18.20 1.51
CA LEU A 128 10.74 19.07 2.67
C LEU A 128 9.82 20.30 2.64
N ARG A 129 9.69 20.96 1.48
CA ARG A 129 8.78 22.11 1.33
C ARG A 129 7.33 21.71 1.49
N SER A 130 6.90 20.56 0.97
CA SER A 130 5.53 20.07 1.12
C SER A 130 5.16 19.75 2.58
N LEU A 131 6.12 19.27 3.38
CA LEU A 131 5.90 18.97 4.80
C LEU A 131 6.01 20.18 5.73
N THR A 132 6.68 21.27 5.32
CA THR A 132 6.99 22.41 6.21
C THR A 132 6.42 23.76 5.78
N ARG A 133 6.46 24.07 4.48
CA ARG A 133 6.20 25.40 3.90
C ARG A 133 5.46 25.24 2.57
N SER A 134 4.24 24.73 2.63
CA SER A 134 3.43 24.41 1.45
C SER A 134 3.18 25.62 0.54
N GLU A 135 3.26 26.85 1.06
CA GLU A 135 3.15 28.09 0.28
C GLU A 135 4.35 28.34 -0.66
N ARG A 136 5.48 27.66 -0.43
CA ARG A 136 6.67 27.72 -1.29
C ARG A 136 6.69 26.64 -2.36
N VAL A 137 5.65 25.82 -2.40
CA VAL A 137 5.53 24.69 -3.31
C VAL A 137 4.73 25.14 -4.53
N GLN A 138 5.32 25.04 -5.73
CA GLN A 138 4.57 25.36 -6.97
C GLN A 138 3.44 24.35 -7.24
N ARG A 139 3.64 23.08 -6.80
CA ARG A 139 2.63 22.02 -6.83
C ARG A 139 2.90 21.02 -5.71
N PRO A 140 1.93 20.72 -4.81
CA PRO A 140 2.12 19.76 -3.72
C PRO A 140 2.68 18.44 -4.24
N VAL A 141 3.58 17.80 -3.47
CA VAL A 141 4.03 16.44 -3.78
C VAL A 141 2.78 15.54 -3.94
N PRO A 142 2.50 15.01 -5.14
CA PRO A 142 1.33 14.18 -5.37
C PRO A 142 1.48 12.83 -4.66
N SER A 143 0.37 12.07 -4.57
CA SER A 143 0.39 10.74 -3.99
C SER A 143 1.48 9.86 -4.61
N VAL A 144 2.16 9.11 -3.76
CA VAL A 144 3.16 8.09 -4.12
C VAL A 144 2.59 6.67 -4.06
N TYR A 145 1.30 6.58 -3.70
CA TYR A 145 0.46 5.40 -3.71
C TYR A 145 -0.70 5.65 -4.69
#